data_AF-A0A7Y0SJW6-F1
#
_entry.id   AF-A0A7Y0SJW6-F1
#
_cell.length_a   1.000
_cell.length_b   1.000
_cell.length_c   1.000
_cell.angle_alpha   90.00
_cell.angle_beta   90.00
_cell.angle_gamma   90.00
#
_symmetry.space_group_name_H-M   'P 1'
#
loop_
_entity.id
_entity.type
_entity.pdbx_description
1 polymer ?
#
loop_
_entity_poly.entity_id
_entity_poly.type
_entity_poly.pdbx_seq_one_letter_code
_entity_poly.pdbx_strand_id
1 'polypeptide(L)' 'SGVAKAKADVVLIAGFDGGTGASPMSSIRHTGLPWELGLAETHQTLLKNGLRNRIVVQADGQMKTPRDLAVATLLG' A
#
# COMPACT_ATOMS: atom_id res chain seq x y z
N SER A 1 -1.10 4.44 -11.28
CA SER A 1 -2.17 5.07 -12.11
C SER A 1 -2.94 4.12 -13.03
N GLY A 2 -2.32 3.07 -13.61
CA GLY A 2 -3.01 2.17 -14.54
C GLY A 2 -4.28 1.52 -13.97
N VAL A 3 -4.18 0.96 -12.74
CA VAL A 3 -5.30 0.33 -12.02
C VAL A 3 -6.52 1.26 -11.89
N ALA A 4 -6.31 2.53 -11.51
CA ALA A 4 -7.39 3.52 -11.44
C ALA A 4 -8.02 3.83 -12.81
N LYS A 5 -7.22 3.87 -13.89
CA LYS A 5 -7.74 4.04 -15.26
C LYS A 5 -8.55 2.83 -15.73
N ALA A 6 -8.21 1.64 -15.23
CA ALA A 6 -8.94 0.40 -15.47
C ALA A 6 -10.24 0.28 -14.65
N LYS A 7 -10.70 1.37 -14.01
CA LYS A 7 -11.95 1.44 -13.23
C LYS A 7 -11.99 0.50 -12.02
N ALA A 8 -10.85 0.25 -11.38
CA ALA A 8 -10.84 -0.38 -10.07
C ALA A 8 -11.34 0.61 -9.01
N ASP A 9 -12.16 0.13 -8.07
CA ASP A 9 -12.68 0.93 -6.96
C ASP A 9 -11.70 1.03 -5.79
N VAL A 10 -10.82 0.03 -5.64
CA VAL A 10 -9.86 -0.07 -4.54
C VAL A 10 -8.49 -0.54 -5.04
N VAL A 11 -7.43 -0.01 -4.46
CA VAL A 11 -6.07 -0.57 -4.53
C VAL A 11 -5.52 -0.77 -3.12
N LEU A 12 -5.02 -1.97 -2.84
CA LEU A 12 -4.37 -2.30 -1.57
C LEU A 12 -2.85 -2.31 -1.78
N ILE A 13 -2.14 -1.57 -0.93
CA ILE A 13 -0.68 -1.57 -0.85
C ILE A 13 -0.27 -2.45 0.34
N ALA A 14 0.32 -3.60 0.06
CA ALA A 14 0.82 -4.51 1.09
C ALA A 14 2.33 -4.30 1.31
N GLY A 15 2.74 -4.17 2.56
CA GLY A 15 4.14 -4.10 2.98
C GLY A 15 4.85 -5.45 2.94
N PHE A 16 6.18 -5.41 2.94
CA PHE A 16 7.04 -6.61 2.99
C PHE A 16 6.86 -7.47 4.25
N ASP A 17 6.30 -6.89 5.30
CA ASP A 17 6.10 -7.49 6.62
C ASP A 17 4.81 -8.32 6.72
N GLY A 18 4.06 -8.47 5.61
CA GLY A 18 2.90 -9.34 5.52
C GLY A 18 3.15 -10.78 6.02
N GLY A 19 2.15 -11.35 6.69
CA GLY A 19 2.22 -12.72 7.18
C GLY A 19 1.93 -13.75 6.09
N THR A 20 2.55 -14.94 6.21
CA THR A 20 2.23 -16.10 5.37
C THR A 20 2.46 -17.39 6.14
N GLY A 21 1.61 -18.40 5.92
CA GLY A 21 1.77 -19.73 6.50
C GLY A 21 2.77 -20.59 5.75
N ALA A 22 3.06 -20.29 4.49
CA ALA A 22 3.99 -21.02 3.65
C ALA A 22 4.54 -20.12 2.52
N SER A 23 5.82 -19.77 2.60
CA SER A 23 6.55 -19.04 1.55
C SER A 23 8.04 -19.37 1.63
N PRO A 24 8.78 -19.33 0.51
CA PRO A 24 10.24 -19.45 0.54
C PRO A 24 10.88 -18.42 1.47
N MET A 25 11.87 -18.85 2.25
CA MET A 25 12.58 -17.99 3.20
C MET A 25 13.27 -16.81 2.51
N SER A 26 13.76 -17.02 1.29
CA SER A 26 14.36 -15.95 0.49
C SER A 26 13.35 -14.84 0.18
N SER A 27 12.11 -15.20 -0.18
CA SER A 27 11.05 -14.22 -0.46
C SER A 27 10.67 -13.43 0.79
N ILE A 28 10.49 -14.11 1.93
CA ILE A 28 10.15 -13.45 3.21
C ILE A 28 11.24 -12.44 3.63
N ARG A 29 12.52 -12.77 3.37
CA ARG A 29 13.64 -11.93 3.84
C ARG A 29 14.12 -10.88 2.83
N HIS A 30 13.83 -11.04 1.56
CA HIS A 30 14.48 -10.27 0.49
C HIS A 30 13.54 -9.74 -0.59
N THR A 31 12.22 -9.85 -0.43
CA THR A 31 11.24 -9.33 -1.40
C THR A 31 10.27 -8.36 -0.72
N GLY A 32 9.92 -7.29 -1.43
CA GLY A 32 8.99 -6.26 -0.96
C GLY A 32 9.69 -5.01 -0.42
N LEU A 33 8.89 -3.99 -0.14
CA LEU A 33 9.31 -2.73 0.44
C LEU A 33 8.33 -2.34 1.57
N PRO A 34 8.72 -1.42 2.47
CA PRO A 34 7.82 -0.90 3.51
C PRO A 34 6.56 -0.30 2.90
N TRP A 35 5.40 -0.55 3.52
CA TRP A 35 4.11 -0.06 3.00
C TRP A 35 4.06 1.47 2.97
N GLU A 36 4.78 2.16 3.86
CA GLU A 36 4.85 3.62 3.92
C GLU A 36 5.33 4.23 2.60
N LEU A 37 6.35 3.61 1.99
CA LEU A 37 6.90 4.07 0.71
C LEU A 37 5.89 3.88 -0.42
N GLY A 38 5.33 2.67 -0.52
CA GLY A 38 4.36 2.34 -1.57
C GLY A 38 3.06 3.13 -1.46
N LEU A 39 2.58 3.36 -0.23
CA LEU A 39 1.37 4.12 0.06
C LEU A 39 1.55 5.58 -0.35
N ALA A 40 2.63 6.22 0.12
CA ALA A 40 2.94 7.61 -0.20
C ALA A 40 3.16 7.81 -1.71
N GLU A 41 3.91 6.91 -2.36
CA GLU A 41 4.13 6.98 -3.81
C GLU A 41 2.82 6.81 -4.59
N THR A 42 1.98 5.87 -4.19
CA THR A 42 0.67 5.65 -4.82
C THR A 42 -0.22 6.89 -4.69
N HIS A 43 -0.32 7.45 -3.48
CA HIS A 43 -1.09 8.65 -3.22
C HIS A 43 -0.60 9.83 -4.07
N GLN A 44 0.70 10.14 -4.03
CA GLN A 44 1.30 11.23 -4.80
C GLN A 44 1.13 11.04 -6.31
N THR A 45 1.33 9.81 -6.80
CA THR A 45 1.20 9.50 -8.22
C THR A 45 -0.24 9.66 -8.69
N LEU A 46 -1.22 9.21 -7.90
CA LEU A 46 -2.64 9.40 -8.22
C LEU A 46 -3.03 10.88 -8.20
N LEU A 47 -2.53 11.68 -7.26
CA LEU A 47 -2.75 13.12 -7.23
C LEU A 47 -2.18 13.81 -8.47
N LYS A 48 -0.90 13.55 -8.80
CA LYS A 48 -0.23 14.12 -9.99
C LYS A 48 -0.96 13.80 -11.30
N ASN A 49 -1.73 12.71 -11.33
CA ASN A 49 -2.51 12.29 -12.49
C ASN A 49 -4.00 12.71 -12.44
N GLY A 50 -4.45 13.39 -11.39
CA GLY A 50 -5.87 13.74 -11.22
C GLY A 50 -6.79 12.54 -11.03
N LEU A 51 -6.28 11.44 -10.45
CA LEU A 51 -7.00 10.17 -10.30
C LEU A 51 -7.30 9.79 -8.84
N ARG A 52 -6.77 10.52 -7.83
CA ARG A 52 -6.87 10.13 -6.41
C ARG A 52 -8.31 10.04 -5.90
N ASN A 53 -9.21 10.86 -6.43
CA ASN A 53 -10.64 10.86 -6.11
C ASN A 53 -11.43 9.70 -6.74
N ARG A 54 -10.82 8.88 -7.61
CA ARG A 54 -11.50 7.82 -8.34
C ARG A 54 -11.35 6.43 -7.73
N ILE A 55 -10.46 6.27 -6.75
CA ILE A 55 -10.08 4.97 -6.19
C ILE A 55 -9.77 5.12 -4.70
N VAL A 56 -10.19 4.14 -3.90
CA VAL A 56 -9.80 4.01 -2.50
C VAL A 56 -8.40 3.40 -2.44
N VAL A 57 -7.50 4.02 -1.68
CA VAL A 57 -6.17 3.47 -1.40
C VAL A 57 -6.21 2.90 0.00
N GLN A 58 -5.79 1.65 0.14
CA GLN A 58 -5.66 0.94 1.41
C GLN A 58 -4.21 0.53 1.63
N ALA A 59 -3.84 0.34 2.89
CA ALA A 59 -2.55 -0.22 3.26
C ALA A 59 -2.74 -1.45 4.17
N ASP A 60 -1.81 -2.39 4.08
CA ASP A 60 -1.64 -3.53 4.97
C ASP A 60 -0.12 -3.79 5.18
N GLY A 61 0.24 -4.38 6.30
CA GLY A 61 1.62 -4.61 6.72
C GLY A 61 1.74 -4.57 8.24
N GLN A 62 1.32 -5.66 8.90
CA GLN A 62 1.44 -5.86 10.36
C GLN A 62 1.06 -4.66 11.23
N MET A 63 0.03 -3.89 10.82
CA MET A 63 -0.43 -2.73 11.60
C MET A 63 -0.99 -3.20 12.94
N LYS A 64 -0.33 -2.81 14.03
CA LYS A 64 -0.63 -3.33 15.37
C LYS A 64 -1.05 -2.23 16.33
N THR A 65 -0.78 -0.97 15.99
CA THR A 65 -1.00 0.15 16.89
C THR A 65 -1.86 1.24 16.24
N PRO A 66 -2.54 2.06 17.05
CA PRO A 66 -3.23 3.25 16.55
C PRO A 66 -2.29 4.24 15.83
N ARG A 67 -1.01 4.26 16.23
CA ARG A 67 0.00 5.09 15.55
C ARG A 67 0.20 4.63 14.11
N ASP A 68 0.23 3.33 13.84
CA ASP A 68 0.39 2.79 12.48
C ASP A 68 -0.77 3.24 11.60
N LEU A 69 -2.00 3.15 12.11
CA LEU A 69 -3.20 3.64 11.44
C LEU A 69 -3.16 5.16 11.18
N ALA A 70 -2.73 5.94 12.17
CA ALA A 70 -2.59 7.39 12.02
C ALA A 70 -1.55 7.74 10.95
N VAL A 71 -0.39 7.07 10.95
CA VAL A 71 0.66 7.26 9.94
C VAL A 71 0.15 6.87 8.55
N ALA A 72 -0.54 5.73 8.41
CA ALA A 72 -1.12 5.32 7.13
C ALA A 72 -2.11 6.37 6.60
N THR A 73 -2.99 6.87 7.47
CA THR A 73 -3.97 7.91 7.11
C THR A 73 -3.30 9.21 6.64
N LEU A 74 -2.20 9.60 7.28
CA LEU A 74 -1.45 10.81 6.91
C LEU A 74 -0.64 10.66 5.62
N LEU A 75 -0.22 9.43 5.28
CA LEU A 75 0.56 9.15 4.08
C LEU A 75 -0.29 9.01 2.82
N GLY A 76 -1.59 8.68 2.93
CA GLY A 76 -2.51 8.92 1.82
C GLY A 76 -3.75 8.06 1.65
#